data_AF-A0A7L4MNK8-F1
#
_entry.id   AF-A0A7L4MNK8-F1
#
_cell.length_a   1.000
_cell.length_b   1.000
_cell.length_c   1.000
_cell.angle_alpha   90.00
_cell.angle_beta   90.00
_cell.angle_gamma   90.00
#
_symmetry.space_group_name_H-M   'P 1'
#
loop_
_entity.id
_entity.type
_entity.pdbx_description
1 polymer ?
#
loop_
_entity_poly.entity_id
_entity_poly.type
_entity_poly.pdbx_seq_one_letter_code
_entity_poly.pdbx_strand_id
1 'polypeptide(L)'
;ALHAGFKEVEQELPGAEDLDGAAQALMRLQDVYALSVKGMANGVFQRAGAGRPPLYSPGRRVSLSADDCFHVGKVAYDTGDYYHSIAWLEEAVGLFRLSYGSWNPEDRSSLEDALDHLAFSYFMAGNISHALSLSREFLHYDPSNQRVARNVAKYEKLLEMGMAGGCHGPPPHHCPPSYVFLGPLFPQPAPERHPHLGCSYETNGSPYLLLQPAKKEMVWIQPYVALYHDFVSDAEAETIKGLAGPWV
;
A
#
# COMPACT_ATOMS: atom_id res chain seq x y z
N ALA A 1 -32.27 -17.69 -12.43
CA ALA A 1 -32.32 -17.33 -10.99
C ALA A 1 -31.11 -16.50 -10.59
N LEU A 2 -29.89 -17.05 -10.61
CA LEU A 2 -28.65 -16.32 -10.26
C LEU A 2 -28.41 -15.01 -11.05
N HIS A 3 -28.64 -15.02 -12.36
CA HIS A 3 -28.44 -13.82 -13.20
C HIS A 3 -29.43 -12.69 -12.93
N ALA A 4 -30.65 -13.00 -12.46
CA ALA A 4 -31.66 -11.99 -12.13
C ALA A 4 -31.34 -11.31 -10.80
N GLY A 5 -31.00 -12.10 -9.78
CA GLY A 5 -30.54 -11.58 -8.49
C GLY A 5 -29.22 -10.81 -8.60
N PHE A 6 -28.28 -11.25 -9.47
CA PHE A 6 -27.02 -10.51 -9.69
C PHE A 6 -27.28 -9.08 -10.20
N LYS A 7 -28.18 -8.90 -11.16
CA LYS A 7 -28.53 -7.57 -11.69
C LYS A 7 -29.16 -6.64 -10.65
N GLU A 8 -29.82 -7.19 -9.64
CA GLU A 8 -30.45 -6.41 -8.56
C GLU A 8 -29.40 -5.85 -7.59
N VAL A 9 -28.33 -6.59 -7.30
CA VAL A 9 -27.25 -6.16 -6.38
C VAL A 9 -26.02 -5.59 -7.10
N GLU A 10 -25.93 -5.67 -8.43
CA GLU A 10 -24.77 -5.21 -9.20
C GLU A 10 -24.40 -3.74 -8.91
N GLN A 11 -25.41 -2.89 -8.66
CA GLN A 11 -25.20 -1.48 -8.32
C GLN A 11 -24.67 -1.25 -6.88
N GLU A 12 -24.78 -2.25 -6.01
CA GLU A 12 -24.31 -2.18 -4.61
C GLU A 12 -22.93 -2.84 -4.43
N LEU A 13 -22.44 -3.55 -5.46
CA LEU A 13 -21.14 -4.22 -5.42
C LEU A 13 -20.00 -3.22 -5.67
N PRO A 14 -18.80 -3.49 -5.12
CA PRO A 14 -17.64 -2.64 -5.35
C PRO A 14 -17.29 -2.58 -6.84
N GLY A 15 -17.02 -1.36 -7.31
CA GLY A 15 -16.60 -1.07 -8.66
C GLY A 15 -15.08 -1.10 -8.85
N ALA A 16 -14.63 -0.67 -10.03
CA ALA A 16 -13.20 -0.54 -10.32
C ALA A 16 -12.53 0.52 -9.43
N GLU A 17 -13.22 1.62 -9.14
CA GLU A 17 -12.70 2.69 -8.27
C GLU A 17 -12.49 2.21 -6.84
N ASP A 18 -13.36 1.33 -6.32
CA ASP A 18 -13.21 0.74 -4.98
C ASP A 18 -11.98 -0.18 -4.91
N LEU A 19 -11.70 -0.91 -6.00
CA LEU A 19 -10.53 -1.77 -6.09
C LEU A 19 -9.23 -0.95 -6.14
N ASP A 20 -9.19 0.11 -6.95
CA ASP A 20 -8.06 1.05 -7.01
C ASP A 20 -7.87 1.74 -5.64
N GLY A 21 -8.97 2.13 -4.98
CA GLY A 21 -8.96 2.70 -3.63
C GLY A 21 -8.42 1.72 -2.59
N ALA A 22 -8.76 0.43 -2.68
CA ALA A 22 -8.22 -0.60 -1.82
C ALA A 22 -6.71 -0.80 -2.04
N ALA A 23 -6.23 -0.76 -3.29
CA ALA A 23 -4.81 -0.78 -3.61
C ALA A 23 -4.06 0.40 -3.00
N GLN A 24 -4.61 1.62 -3.10
CA GLN A 24 -4.05 2.81 -2.45
C GLN A 24 -4.01 2.69 -0.93
N ALA A 25 -5.05 2.12 -0.32
CA ALA A 25 -5.08 1.88 1.12
C ALA A 25 -4.00 0.88 1.57
N LEU A 26 -3.73 -0.17 0.78
CA LEU A 26 -2.63 -1.11 1.04
C LEU A 26 -1.26 -0.42 1.01
N MET A 27 -1.01 0.42 0.01
CA MET A 27 0.23 1.21 -0.07
C MET A 27 0.35 2.18 1.12
N ARG A 28 -0.75 2.79 1.54
CA ARG A 28 -0.74 3.64 2.74
C ARG A 28 -0.39 2.84 4.00
N LEU A 29 -0.89 1.62 4.15
CA LEU A 29 -0.51 0.75 5.27
C LEU A 29 0.98 0.35 5.19
N GLN A 30 1.49 0.11 3.99
CA GLN A 30 2.90 -0.16 3.73
C GLN A 30 3.78 0.94 4.30
N ASP A 31 3.51 2.20 3.97
CA ASP A 31 4.27 3.35 4.44
C ASP A 31 4.14 3.57 5.94
N VAL A 32 2.91 3.62 6.45
CA VAL A 32 2.62 3.97 7.86
C VAL A 32 3.27 2.98 8.83
N TYR A 33 3.27 1.69 8.48
CA TYR A 33 3.78 0.64 9.36
C TYR A 33 5.10 0.03 8.90
N ALA A 34 5.69 0.54 7.81
CA ALA A 34 6.86 -0.02 7.14
C ALA A 34 6.69 -1.53 6.87
N LEU A 35 5.57 -1.93 6.25
CA LEU A 35 5.24 -3.34 6.01
C LEU A 35 6.03 -3.91 4.84
N SER A 36 6.31 -5.21 4.91
CA SER A 36 6.85 -5.97 3.79
C SER A 36 5.74 -6.32 2.81
N VAL A 37 5.93 -5.99 1.52
CA VAL A 37 5.03 -6.42 0.43
C VAL A 37 4.84 -7.93 0.44
N LYS A 38 5.93 -8.70 0.48
CA LYS A 38 5.87 -10.16 0.61
C LYS A 38 5.07 -10.63 1.82
N GLY A 39 5.19 -9.94 2.96
CA GLY A 39 4.37 -10.22 4.14
C GLY A 39 2.89 -10.05 3.84
N MET A 40 2.51 -8.87 3.32
CA MET A 40 1.13 -8.54 2.98
C MET A 40 0.55 -9.49 1.93
N ALA A 41 1.32 -9.83 0.90
CA ALA A 41 0.95 -10.80 -0.13
C ALA A 41 0.67 -12.20 0.46
N ASN A 42 1.37 -12.59 1.53
CA ASN A 42 1.12 -13.85 2.24
C ASN A 42 0.03 -13.75 3.33
N GLY A 43 -0.67 -12.62 3.43
CA GLY A 43 -1.70 -12.36 4.43
C GLY A 43 -1.15 -12.13 5.84
N VAL A 44 0.09 -11.67 5.97
CA VAL A 44 0.78 -11.42 7.25
C VAL A 44 1.33 -10.00 7.31
N PHE A 45 0.88 -9.21 8.28
CA PHE A 45 1.33 -7.83 8.46
C PHE A 45 2.66 -7.81 9.23
N GLN A 46 3.75 -8.01 8.51
CA GLN A 46 5.11 -8.00 9.05
C GLN A 46 5.86 -6.75 8.57
N ARG A 47 6.66 -6.15 9.47
CA ARG A 47 7.54 -5.03 9.10
C ARG A 47 8.69 -5.48 8.20
N ALA A 48 9.10 -4.62 7.28
CA ALA A 48 10.32 -4.79 6.50
C ALA A 48 11.54 -4.78 7.45
N GLY A 49 12.27 -5.90 7.51
CA GLY A 49 13.43 -6.07 8.39
C GLY A 49 13.46 -7.44 9.08
N ALA A 50 14.68 -8.00 9.25
CA ALA A 50 14.86 -9.32 9.82
C ALA A 50 14.57 -9.38 11.33
N GLY A 51 13.91 -10.45 11.77
CA GLY A 51 13.87 -10.86 13.19
C GLY A 51 12.80 -10.25 14.09
N ARG A 52 11.80 -9.54 13.54
CA ARG A 52 10.65 -9.05 14.32
C ARG A 52 9.42 -9.93 14.12
N PRO A 53 8.61 -10.19 15.17
CA PRO A 53 7.34 -10.88 15.02
C PRO A 53 6.38 -10.05 14.13
N PRO A 54 5.39 -10.69 13.49
CA PRO A 54 4.34 -9.98 12.77
C PRO A 54 3.64 -8.97 13.69
N LEU A 55 3.28 -7.79 13.17
CA LEU A 55 2.44 -6.84 13.88
C LEU A 55 1.03 -7.40 14.05
N TYR A 56 0.55 -8.05 13.01
CA TYR A 56 -0.77 -8.67 13.00
C TYR A 56 -0.77 -9.89 12.08
N SER A 57 -1.48 -10.93 12.51
CA SER A 57 -1.72 -12.14 11.74
C SER A 57 -3.19 -12.49 11.90
N PRO A 58 -4.02 -12.27 10.86
CA PRO A 58 -5.41 -12.64 10.91
C PRO A 58 -5.58 -14.14 11.21
N GLY A 59 -6.65 -14.50 11.90
CA GLY A 59 -6.97 -15.91 12.21
C GLY A 59 -7.16 -16.76 10.95
N ARG A 60 -7.54 -16.13 9.83
CA ARG A 60 -7.56 -16.72 8.49
C ARG A 60 -6.64 -15.92 7.58
N ARG A 61 -5.55 -16.53 7.11
CA ARG A 61 -4.65 -15.92 6.13
C ARG A 61 -5.26 -16.04 4.75
N VAL A 62 -5.34 -14.92 4.04
CA VAL A 62 -5.70 -14.86 2.63
C VAL A 62 -4.47 -14.35 1.91
N SER A 63 -3.95 -15.16 0.99
CA SER A 63 -2.82 -14.78 0.15
C SER A 63 -3.31 -14.05 -1.09
N LEU A 64 -2.60 -13.00 -1.48
CA LEU A 64 -2.78 -12.32 -2.74
C LEU A 64 -2.19 -13.17 -3.88
N SER A 65 -2.89 -13.21 -5.00
CA SER A 65 -2.41 -13.81 -6.25
C SER A 65 -1.36 -12.93 -6.92
N ALA A 66 -0.75 -13.46 -8.00
CA ALA A 66 0.15 -12.68 -8.84
C ALA A 66 -0.58 -11.48 -9.48
N ASP A 67 -1.82 -11.69 -9.94
CA ASP A 67 -2.67 -10.64 -10.52
C ASP A 67 -3.04 -9.56 -9.49
N ASP A 68 -3.38 -9.96 -8.26
CA ASP A 68 -3.65 -9.00 -7.17
C ASP A 68 -2.43 -8.11 -6.89
N CYS A 69 -1.24 -8.71 -6.80
CA CYS A 69 0.00 -7.95 -6.58
C CYS A 69 0.33 -7.04 -7.78
N PHE A 70 0.09 -7.54 -9.00
CA PHE A 70 0.29 -6.77 -10.22
C PHE A 70 -0.66 -5.56 -10.27
N HIS A 71 -1.93 -5.75 -9.91
CA HIS A 71 -2.92 -4.69 -9.87
C HIS A 71 -2.50 -3.56 -8.92
N VAL A 72 -2.07 -3.88 -7.69
CA VAL A 72 -1.56 -2.85 -6.75
C VAL A 72 -0.35 -2.11 -7.35
N GLY A 73 0.59 -2.85 -7.94
CA GLY A 73 1.76 -2.27 -8.61
C GLY A 73 1.42 -1.40 -9.83
N LYS A 74 0.35 -1.73 -10.55
CA LYS A 74 -0.17 -0.98 -11.69
C LYS A 74 -0.87 0.31 -11.26
N VAL A 75 -1.66 0.29 -10.19
CA VAL A 75 -2.24 1.51 -9.61
C VAL A 75 -1.14 2.49 -9.19
N ALA A 76 -0.07 2.00 -8.56
CA ALA A 76 1.11 2.79 -8.24
C ALA A 76 1.83 3.34 -9.49
N TYR A 77 1.97 2.50 -10.53
CA TYR A 77 2.55 2.88 -11.82
C TYR A 77 1.78 4.04 -12.47
N ASP A 78 0.45 3.91 -12.56
CA ASP A 78 -0.44 4.86 -13.23
C ASP A 78 -0.47 6.22 -12.52
N THR A 79 -0.20 6.24 -11.20
CA THR A 79 -0.08 7.46 -10.40
C THR A 79 1.34 8.06 -10.38
N GLY A 80 2.32 7.39 -10.99
CA GLY A 80 3.72 7.83 -11.03
C GLY A 80 4.51 7.50 -9.74
N ASP A 81 3.95 6.71 -8.84
CA ASP A 81 4.64 6.22 -7.64
C ASP A 81 5.48 4.98 -8.00
N TYR A 82 6.64 5.22 -8.59
CA TYR A 82 7.54 4.14 -8.99
C TYR A 82 8.15 3.39 -7.81
N TYR A 83 8.16 3.97 -6.60
CA TYR A 83 8.64 3.28 -5.41
C TYR A 83 7.72 2.12 -5.04
N HIS A 84 6.42 2.40 -4.88
CA HIS A 84 5.43 1.35 -4.62
C HIS A 84 5.26 0.42 -5.81
N SER A 85 5.28 0.98 -7.03
CA SER A 85 5.17 0.19 -8.26
C SER A 85 6.25 -0.88 -8.34
N ILE A 86 7.53 -0.53 -8.12
CA ILE A 86 8.62 -1.51 -8.12
C ILE A 86 8.38 -2.58 -7.05
N ALA A 87 8.08 -2.17 -5.81
CA ALA A 87 7.95 -3.11 -4.70
C ALA A 87 6.84 -4.16 -4.93
N TRP A 88 5.69 -3.75 -5.46
CA TRP A 88 4.56 -4.65 -5.74
C TRP A 88 4.73 -5.46 -7.03
N LEU A 89 5.27 -4.85 -8.09
CA LEU A 89 5.53 -5.56 -9.34
C LEU A 89 6.63 -6.61 -9.19
N GLU A 90 7.62 -6.42 -8.31
CA GLU A 90 8.62 -7.45 -8.00
C GLU A 90 7.99 -8.70 -7.37
N GLU A 91 7.09 -8.53 -6.41
CA GLU A 91 6.38 -9.66 -5.80
C GLU A 91 5.47 -10.33 -6.83
N ALA A 92 4.77 -9.54 -7.65
CA ALA A 92 3.94 -10.05 -8.74
C ALA A 92 4.74 -10.89 -9.74
N VAL A 93 5.87 -10.37 -10.24
CA VAL A 93 6.79 -11.10 -11.14
C VAL A 93 7.31 -12.36 -10.45
N GLY A 94 7.64 -12.30 -9.16
CA GLY A 94 8.04 -13.46 -8.37
C GLY A 94 6.98 -14.56 -8.37
N LEU A 95 5.71 -14.20 -8.15
CA LEU A 95 4.58 -15.13 -8.16
C LEU A 95 4.29 -15.65 -9.58
N PHE A 96 4.28 -14.80 -10.60
CA PHE A 96 4.09 -15.21 -11.99
C PHE A 96 5.17 -16.18 -12.48
N ARG A 97 6.43 -15.99 -12.06
CA ARG A 97 7.51 -16.94 -12.37
C ARG A 97 7.26 -18.31 -11.75
N LEU A 98 6.67 -18.36 -10.54
CA LEU A 98 6.35 -19.62 -9.86
C LEU A 98 5.16 -20.35 -10.52
N SER A 99 4.19 -19.60 -11.03
CA SER A 99 3.03 -20.17 -11.74
C SER A 99 3.22 -20.28 -13.25
N TYR A 100 4.37 -19.90 -13.80
CA TYR A 100 4.58 -19.81 -15.24
C TYR A 100 4.32 -21.15 -15.94
N GLY A 101 3.46 -21.13 -16.96
CA GLY A 101 3.02 -22.33 -17.69
C GLY A 101 1.84 -23.08 -17.06
N SER A 102 1.41 -22.72 -15.85
CA SER A 102 0.13 -23.16 -15.28
C SER A 102 -0.96 -22.19 -15.71
N TRP A 103 -1.88 -22.63 -16.57
CA TRP A 103 -2.97 -21.77 -17.02
C TRP A 103 -4.02 -21.61 -15.92
N ASN A 104 -4.19 -20.38 -15.43
CA ASN A 104 -5.27 -20.01 -14.52
C ASN A 104 -6.26 -19.10 -15.27
N PRO A 105 -7.54 -19.47 -15.42
CA PRO A 105 -8.53 -18.62 -16.07
C PRO A 105 -8.85 -17.33 -15.30
N GLU A 106 -8.47 -17.25 -14.03
CA GLU A 106 -8.67 -16.06 -13.20
C GLU A 106 -7.58 -14.99 -13.41
N ASP A 107 -6.43 -15.37 -13.96
CA ASP A 107 -5.34 -14.44 -14.24
C ASP A 107 -5.75 -13.53 -15.41
N ARG A 108 -5.84 -12.22 -15.15
CA ARG A 108 -6.13 -11.20 -16.16
C ARG A 108 -4.87 -10.68 -16.82
N SER A 109 -3.74 -10.83 -16.14
CA SER A 109 -2.44 -10.27 -16.49
C SER A 109 -1.40 -11.39 -16.63
N SER A 110 -0.34 -11.13 -17.41
CA SER A 110 0.72 -12.10 -17.69
C SER A 110 2.06 -11.75 -17.05
N LEU A 111 3.00 -12.71 -17.04
CA LEU A 111 4.38 -12.45 -16.63
C LEU A 111 5.02 -11.35 -17.49
N GLU A 112 4.73 -11.38 -18.79
CA GLU A 112 5.18 -10.41 -19.77
C GLU A 112 4.68 -8.99 -19.41
N ASP A 113 3.39 -8.85 -19.07
CA ASP A 113 2.83 -7.56 -18.64
C ASP A 113 3.54 -7.05 -17.37
N ALA A 114 3.76 -7.92 -16.38
CA ALA A 114 4.44 -7.58 -15.14
C ALA A 114 5.90 -7.17 -15.37
N LEU A 115 6.63 -7.90 -16.21
CA LEU A 115 8.02 -7.58 -16.57
C LEU A 115 8.14 -6.24 -17.30
N ASP A 116 7.21 -5.92 -18.19
CA ASP A 116 7.22 -4.68 -18.94
C ASP A 116 6.95 -3.45 -18.05
N HIS A 117 5.92 -3.52 -17.19
CA HIS A 117 5.64 -2.45 -16.23
C HIS A 117 6.82 -2.28 -15.26
N LEU A 118 7.37 -3.37 -14.75
CA LEU A 118 8.48 -3.33 -13.80
C LEU A 118 9.74 -2.74 -14.45
N ALA A 119 10.05 -3.11 -15.70
CA ALA A 119 11.18 -2.56 -16.43
C ALA A 119 11.07 -1.04 -16.62
N PHE A 120 9.87 -0.54 -16.95
CA PHE A 120 9.65 0.90 -17.04
C PHE A 120 9.72 1.60 -15.69
N SER A 121 9.15 1.02 -14.62
CA SER A 121 9.25 1.59 -13.27
C SER A 121 10.70 1.73 -12.82
N TYR A 122 11.54 0.72 -13.08
CA TYR A 122 12.98 0.78 -12.81
C TYR A 122 13.70 1.83 -13.65
N PHE A 123 13.33 1.98 -14.92
CA PHE A 123 13.88 3.03 -15.78
C PHE A 123 13.54 4.43 -15.24
N MET A 124 12.30 4.65 -14.82
CA MET A 124 11.84 5.91 -14.23
C MET A 124 12.50 6.19 -12.88
N ALA A 125 12.80 5.15 -12.10
CA ALA A 125 13.60 5.25 -10.87
C ALA A 125 15.11 5.45 -11.12
N GLY A 126 15.55 5.49 -12.38
CA GLY A 126 16.96 5.71 -12.76
C GLY A 126 17.84 4.45 -12.73
N ASN A 127 17.29 3.28 -12.42
CA ASN A 127 18.01 2.01 -12.44
C ASN A 127 17.94 1.36 -13.82
N ILE A 128 18.67 1.94 -14.78
CA ILE A 128 18.70 1.53 -16.19
C ILE A 128 19.21 0.08 -16.33
N SER A 129 20.13 -0.34 -15.46
CA SER A 129 20.70 -1.69 -15.46
C SER A 129 19.64 -2.77 -15.18
N HIS A 130 18.80 -2.57 -14.15
CA HIS A 130 17.70 -3.48 -13.85
C HIS A 130 16.64 -3.47 -14.96
N ALA A 131 16.28 -2.28 -15.46
CA ALA A 131 15.33 -2.13 -16.57
C ALA A 131 15.79 -2.93 -17.81
N LEU A 132 17.09 -2.87 -18.13
CA LEU A 132 17.69 -3.64 -19.22
C LEU A 132 17.62 -5.15 -18.97
N SER A 133 17.95 -5.61 -17.76
CA SER A 133 17.89 -7.03 -17.41
C SER A 133 16.47 -7.59 -17.57
N LEU A 134 15.47 -6.88 -17.05
CA LEU A 134 14.07 -7.29 -17.14
C LEU A 134 13.55 -7.26 -18.59
N SER A 135 13.96 -6.27 -19.37
CA SER A 135 13.59 -6.19 -20.80
C SER A 135 14.20 -7.33 -21.63
N ARG A 136 15.40 -7.78 -21.29
CA ARG A 136 16.02 -8.96 -21.92
C ARG A 136 15.32 -10.26 -21.52
N GLU A 137 14.92 -10.37 -20.26
CA GLU A 137 14.10 -11.50 -19.78
C GLU A 137 12.75 -11.54 -20.50
N PHE A 138 12.07 -10.40 -20.64
CA PHE A 138 10.83 -10.30 -21.41
C PHE A 138 11.00 -10.86 -22.83
N LEU A 139 12.08 -10.48 -23.54
CA LEU A 139 12.34 -10.95 -24.90
C LEU A 139 12.68 -12.44 -25.00
N HIS A 140 12.99 -13.10 -23.87
CA HIS A 140 13.11 -14.55 -23.86
C HIS A 140 11.75 -15.24 -24.02
N TYR A 141 10.69 -14.63 -23.48
CA TYR A 141 9.31 -15.11 -23.57
C TYR A 141 8.61 -14.65 -24.85
N ASP A 142 8.76 -13.37 -25.22
CA ASP A 142 8.24 -12.81 -26.48
C ASP A 142 9.37 -12.16 -27.31
N PRO A 143 10.11 -12.96 -28.11
CA PRO A 143 11.17 -12.45 -28.98
C PRO A 143 10.67 -11.55 -30.11
N SER A 144 9.37 -11.61 -30.43
CA SER A 144 8.76 -10.87 -31.54
C SER A 144 8.46 -9.40 -31.20
N ASN A 145 8.58 -9.05 -29.92
CA ASN A 145 8.19 -7.75 -29.41
C ASN A 145 9.14 -6.62 -29.80
N GLN A 146 8.81 -5.93 -30.89
CA GLN A 146 9.60 -4.81 -31.39
C GLN A 146 9.66 -3.63 -30.40
N ARG A 147 8.67 -3.45 -29.53
CA ARG A 147 8.66 -2.36 -28.54
C ARG A 147 9.75 -2.59 -27.50
N VAL A 148 9.80 -3.80 -26.92
CA VAL A 148 10.79 -4.14 -25.90
C VAL A 148 12.20 -4.21 -26.52
N ALA A 149 12.35 -4.74 -27.74
CA ALA A 149 13.63 -4.72 -28.45
C ALA A 149 14.18 -3.30 -28.64
N ARG A 150 13.33 -2.32 -28.96
CA ARG A 150 13.74 -0.90 -29.03
C ARG A 150 14.12 -0.34 -27.66
N ASN A 151 13.41 -0.72 -26.59
CA ASN A 151 13.74 -0.31 -25.23
C ASN A 151 15.11 -0.84 -24.79
N VAL A 152 15.43 -2.11 -25.09
CA VAL A 152 16.76 -2.70 -24.84
C VAL A 152 17.86 -1.90 -25.50
N ALA A 153 17.76 -1.64 -26.81
CA ALA A 153 18.76 -0.85 -27.53
C ALA A 153 18.90 0.58 -26.97
N LYS A 154 17.79 1.18 -26.53
CA LYS A 154 17.80 2.49 -25.86
C LYS A 154 18.55 2.43 -24.53
N TYR A 155 18.28 1.43 -23.68
CA TYR A 155 18.93 1.29 -22.38
C TYR A 155 20.43 0.99 -22.50
N GLU A 156 20.83 0.12 -23.44
CA GLU A 156 22.24 -0.15 -23.74
C GLU A 156 23.00 1.13 -24.11
N LYS A 157 22.43 1.92 -25.03
CA LYS A 157 23.01 3.21 -25.43
C LYS A 157 23.12 4.21 -24.27
N LEU A 158 22.13 4.26 -23.38
CA LEU A 158 22.16 5.15 -22.21
C LEU A 158 23.25 4.75 -21.21
N LEU A 159 23.50 3.43 -21.05
CA LEU A 159 24.59 2.92 -20.21
C LEU A 159 25.96 3.24 -20.81
N GLU A 160 26.13 3.06 -22.12
CA GLU A 160 27.37 3.40 -22.84
C GLU A 160 27.71 4.90 -22.76
N MET A 161 26.69 5.76 -22.81
CA MET A 161 26.84 7.21 -22.72
C MET A 161 27.20 7.73 -21.32
N GLY A 162 27.42 6.84 -20.34
CA GLY A 162 27.81 7.23 -18.99
C GLY A 162 26.71 7.95 -18.20
N MET A 163 25.44 7.90 -18.67
CA MET A 163 24.28 8.30 -17.89
C MET A 163 23.89 7.24 -16.83
N ALA A 164 24.77 6.27 -16.56
CA ALA A 164 24.75 5.43 -15.37
C ALA A 164 25.29 6.20 -14.14
N GLY A 165 24.79 7.41 -13.92
CA GLY A 165 25.05 8.21 -12.72
C GLY A 165 23.88 8.07 -11.75
N GLY A 166 23.55 6.84 -11.35
CA GLY A 166 22.49 6.54 -10.39
C GLY A 166 23.10 5.91 -9.15
N CYS A 167 22.87 6.53 -8.00
CA CYS A 167 23.39 6.18 -6.69
C CYS A 167 23.38 4.65 -6.43
N HIS A 168 24.57 4.08 -6.18
CA HIS A 168 24.70 2.80 -5.49
C HIS A 168 24.30 2.99 -4.02
N GLY A 169 23.00 3.11 -3.77
CA GLY A 169 22.39 3.04 -2.46
C GLY A 169 21.28 1.99 -2.49
N PRO A 170 20.89 1.42 -1.33
CA PRO A 170 19.63 0.68 -1.23
C PRO A 170 18.48 1.53 -1.78
N PRO A 171 17.38 0.92 -2.25
CA PRO A 171 16.27 1.62 -2.89
C PRO A 171 15.90 2.88 -2.09
N PRO A 172 15.63 4.02 -2.75
CA PRO A 172 15.52 5.31 -2.09
C PRO A 172 14.53 5.21 -0.93
N HIS A 173 15.05 5.46 0.27
CA HIS A 173 14.22 5.68 1.44
C HIS A 173 13.33 6.88 1.16
N HIS A 174 12.01 6.63 1.12
CA HIS A 174 10.92 7.58 1.24
C HIS A 174 11.11 8.94 0.54
N CYS A 175 10.66 9.03 -0.71
CA CYS A 175 10.13 10.29 -1.23
C CYS A 175 8.67 10.04 -1.59
N PRO A 176 7.71 10.35 -0.69
CA PRO A 176 6.30 10.20 -1.00
C PRO A 176 5.91 11.21 -2.09
N PRO A 177 5.08 10.81 -3.08
CA PRO A 177 4.53 11.74 -4.04
C PRO A 177 3.67 12.79 -3.32
N SER A 178 3.76 14.03 -3.80
CA SER A 178 3.09 15.20 -3.24
C SER A 178 1.56 15.13 -3.47
N TYR A 179 0.85 14.38 -2.63
CA TYR A 179 -0.58 14.55 -2.45
C TYR A 179 -0.86 14.96 -1.01
N VAL A 180 -1.30 16.23 -0.87
CA VAL A 180 -1.90 16.89 0.29
C VAL A 180 -1.45 16.35 1.65
N PHE A 181 -0.33 16.90 2.09
CA PHE A 181 0.30 16.69 3.38
C PHE A 181 -0.57 17.26 4.52
N LEU A 182 -1.42 16.43 5.11
CA LEU A 182 -1.82 16.61 6.51
C LEU A 182 -0.75 15.97 7.42
N GLY A 183 0.41 16.65 7.51
CA GLY A 183 1.42 16.45 8.56
C GLY A 183 2.42 15.29 8.37
N PRO A 184 3.66 15.41 8.89
CA PRO A 184 4.70 14.40 8.70
C PRO A 184 4.49 13.21 9.63
N LEU A 185 4.07 12.08 9.10
CA LEU A 185 4.28 10.78 9.73
C LEU A 185 5.64 10.25 9.27
N PHE A 186 6.71 10.74 9.88
CA PHE A 186 8.00 10.05 9.87
C PHE A 186 7.82 8.63 10.46
N PRO A 187 8.66 7.65 10.07
CA PRO A 187 8.64 6.32 10.66
C PRO A 187 8.81 6.43 12.18
N GLN A 188 7.73 6.17 12.92
CA GLN A 188 7.81 6.04 14.36
C GLN A 188 8.71 4.83 14.66
N PRO A 189 9.73 4.97 15.53
CA PRO A 189 10.44 3.81 16.05
C PRO A 189 9.43 2.80 16.61
N ALA A 190 9.82 1.51 16.64
CA ALA A 190 8.97 0.41 17.08
C ALA A 190 8.18 0.78 18.35
N PRO A 191 6.93 0.31 18.55
CA PRO A 191 6.16 0.68 19.73
C PRO A 191 6.97 0.21 20.93
N GLU A 192 7.64 1.16 21.57
CA GLU A 192 8.15 0.97 22.91
C GLU A 192 6.92 0.55 23.69
N ARG A 193 6.99 -0.57 24.40
CA ARG A 193 5.95 -0.95 25.35
C ARG A 193 5.83 0.20 26.33
N HIS A 194 4.92 1.13 26.09
CA HIS A 194 4.68 2.28 26.95
C HIS A 194 4.04 1.72 28.23
N PRO A 195 4.77 1.65 29.36
CA PRO A 195 4.27 0.99 30.55
C PRO A 195 3.25 1.85 31.33
N HIS A 196 2.69 2.90 30.70
CA HIS A 196 1.91 3.94 31.37
C HIS A 196 0.65 4.37 30.59
N LEU A 197 0.03 3.47 29.82
CA LEU A 197 -1.35 3.68 29.38
C LEU A 197 -2.30 3.40 30.56
N GLY A 198 -3.20 4.33 30.85
CA GLY A 198 -4.08 4.24 32.01
C GLY A 198 -5.34 5.08 31.84
N CYS A 199 -6.32 4.77 32.67
CA CYS A 199 -7.59 5.49 32.73
C CYS A 199 -7.60 6.46 33.92
N SER A 200 -8.16 7.65 33.71
CA SER A 200 -8.28 8.68 34.74
C SER A 200 -9.62 9.39 34.63
N TYR A 201 -10.06 9.95 35.75
CA TYR A 201 -11.22 10.83 35.80
C TYR A 201 -10.75 12.28 35.78
N GLU A 202 -11.20 13.05 34.78
CA GLU A 202 -10.75 14.42 34.56
C GLU A 202 -11.87 15.41 34.83
N THR A 203 -11.57 16.42 35.64
CA THR A 203 -12.52 17.48 36.01
C THR A 203 -12.22 18.81 35.32
N ASN A 204 -11.00 18.99 34.81
CA ASN A 204 -10.51 20.18 34.12
C ASN A 204 -10.95 21.52 34.77
N GLY A 205 -10.99 21.56 36.11
CA GLY A 205 -11.39 22.75 36.89
C GLY A 205 -12.84 23.23 36.69
N SER A 206 -13.69 22.48 35.98
CA SER A 206 -15.10 22.83 35.80
C SER A 206 -15.92 22.46 37.04
N PRO A 207 -16.73 23.38 37.60
CA PRO A 207 -17.62 23.06 38.72
C PRO A 207 -18.59 21.92 38.43
N TYR A 208 -19.02 21.77 37.18
CA TYR A 208 -19.91 20.68 36.76
C TYR A 208 -19.20 19.32 36.79
N LEU A 209 -17.98 19.26 36.24
CA LEU A 209 -17.19 18.03 36.20
C LEU A 209 -16.63 17.62 37.57
N LEU A 210 -16.73 18.49 38.59
CA LEU A 210 -16.44 18.11 39.97
C LEU A 210 -17.44 17.04 40.48
N LEU A 211 -18.69 17.14 40.07
CA LEU A 211 -19.76 16.21 40.45
C LEU A 211 -19.84 15.01 39.49
N GLN A 212 -19.52 15.23 38.21
CA GLN A 212 -19.51 14.20 37.19
C GLN A 212 -18.22 14.26 36.35
N PRO A 213 -17.11 13.67 36.84
CA PRO A 213 -15.84 13.70 36.13
C PRO A 213 -15.90 12.98 34.78
N ALA A 214 -15.22 13.53 33.78
CA ALA A 214 -15.11 12.91 32.47
C ALA A 214 -14.21 11.66 32.55
N LYS A 215 -14.68 10.54 32.00
CA LYS A 215 -13.92 9.29 31.92
C LYS A 215 -12.93 9.39 30.77
N LYS A 216 -11.63 9.33 31.07
CA LYS A 216 -10.58 9.48 30.07
C LYS A 216 -9.67 8.27 30.04
N GLU A 217 -9.43 7.75 28.85
CA GLU A 217 -8.48 6.67 28.58
C GLU A 217 -7.35 7.19 27.68
N MET A 218 -6.11 6.99 28.10
CA MET A 218 -4.97 7.35 27.27
C MET A 218 -4.67 6.25 26.25
N VAL A 219 -4.78 6.57 24.96
CA VAL A 219 -4.59 5.63 23.85
C VAL A 219 -3.18 5.73 23.28
N TRP A 220 -2.59 6.92 23.30
CA TRP A 220 -1.22 7.15 22.81
C TRP A 220 -0.55 8.31 23.56
N ILE A 221 0.74 8.19 23.86
CA ILE A 221 1.48 9.21 24.61
C ILE A 221 2.04 10.29 23.67
N GLN A 222 2.56 9.90 22.50
CA GLN A 222 3.23 10.82 21.58
C GLN A 222 3.00 10.48 20.08
N PRO A 223 2.05 11.14 19.39
CA PRO A 223 1.27 12.31 19.85
C PRO A 223 0.27 11.95 20.95
N TYR A 224 -0.04 12.90 21.82
CA TYR A 224 -1.00 12.66 22.89
C TYR A 224 -2.40 12.39 22.32
N VAL A 225 -2.89 11.15 22.47
CA VAL A 225 -4.24 10.74 22.07
C VAL A 225 -4.96 10.18 23.28
N ALA A 226 -6.12 10.75 23.60
CA ALA A 226 -6.99 10.32 24.67
C ALA A 226 -8.41 10.12 24.16
N LEU A 227 -9.06 9.05 24.62
CA LEU A 227 -10.46 8.74 24.37
C LEU A 227 -11.28 9.15 25.59
N TYR A 228 -12.37 9.89 25.37
CA TYR A 228 -13.33 10.20 26.42
C TYR A 228 -14.56 9.32 26.27
N HIS A 229 -14.90 8.61 27.34
CA HIS A 229 -16.05 7.71 27.39
C HIS A 229 -17.28 8.45 27.90
N ASP A 230 -18.43 8.15 27.30
CA ASP A 230 -19.75 8.71 27.66
C ASP A 230 -19.77 10.26 27.69
N PHE A 231 -18.92 10.91 26.88
CA PHE A 231 -18.81 12.37 26.87
C PHE A 231 -19.94 13.06 26.10
N VAL A 232 -20.47 12.39 25.07
CA VAL A 232 -21.55 12.89 24.21
C VAL A 232 -22.61 11.80 24.15
N SER A 233 -23.89 12.17 24.30
CA SER A 233 -25.00 11.24 24.11
C SER A 233 -25.18 10.89 22.63
N ASP A 234 -25.81 9.76 22.34
CA ASP A 234 -26.07 9.35 20.94
C ASP A 234 -26.83 10.41 20.15
N ALA A 235 -27.80 11.10 20.76
CA ALA A 235 -28.56 12.17 20.11
C ALA A 235 -27.71 13.40 19.78
N GLU A 236 -26.82 13.80 20.70
CA GLU A 236 -25.88 14.90 20.46
C GLU A 236 -24.85 14.51 19.40
N ALA A 237 -24.39 13.26 19.40
CA ALA A 237 -23.46 12.74 18.39
C ALA A 237 -24.08 12.79 16.98
N GLU A 238 -25.35 12.40 16.83
CA GLU A 238 -26.07 12.53 15.55
C GLU A 238 -26.25 13.98 15.12
N THR A 239 -26.51 14.88 16.08
CA THR A 239 -26.59 16.32 15.79
C THR A 239 -25.26 16.86 15.29
N ILE A 240 -24.14 16.50 15.93
CA ILE A 240 -22.78 16.89 15.51
C ILE A 240 -22.47 16.36 14.11
N LYS A 241 -22.79 15.08 13.82
CA LYS A 241 -22.63 14.49 12.49
C LYS A 241 -23.42 15.26 11.43
N GLY A 242 -24.66 15.64 11.74
CA GLY A 242 -25.51 16.43 10.84
C GLY A 242 -24.93 17.82 10.55
N LEU A 243 -24.36 18.49 11.56
CA LEU A 243 -23.73 19.81 11.41
C LEU A 243 -22.37 19.76 10.69
N ALA A 244 -21.63 18.66 10.85
CA ALA A 244 -20.31 18.45 10.24
C ALA A 244 -20.41 17.89 8.81
N GLY A 245 -21.59 17.46 8.37
CA GLY A 245 -21.84 17.04 7.00
C GLY A 245 -21.60 18.20 6.01
N PRO A 246 -21.19 17.89 4.77
CA PRO A 246 -21.05 18.91 3.74
C PRO A 246 -22.39 19.60 3.51
N TRP A 247 -22.36 20.94 3.47
CA TRP A 247 -23.52 21.75 3.09
C TRP A 247 -23.84 21.43 1.62
N VAL A 248 -24.95 20.73 1.38
CA VAL A 248 -25.48 20.44 0.04
C VAL A 248 -26.14 21.69 -0.52
#